data_AF-A0A1A6GWA8-F1
#
_entry.id   AF-A0A1A6GWA8-F1
#
_cell.length_a   1.000
_cell.length_b   1.000
_cell.length_c   1.000
_cell.angle_alpha   90.00
_cell.angle_beta   90.00
_cell.angle_gamma   90.00
#
_symmetry.space_group_name_H-M   'P 1'
#
loop_
_entity.id
_entity.type
_entity.pdbx_description
1 polymer ?
#
loop_
_entity_poly.entity_id
_entity_poly.type
_entity_poly.pdbx_seq_one_letter_code
_entity_poly.pdbx_strand_id
1 'polypeptide(L)' 'MGIDDITGEPLVQKEGDKPEAVAARLRRYKDAAKPVIELYKSRGVLHQFSGTETNKIWPYVYTLFSNKITPIQSKEAY' A
#
# COMPACT_ATOMS: atom_id res chain seq x y z
N MET A 1 9.56 10.87 19.11
CA MET A 1 9.21 12.29 19.30
C MET A 1 8.81 12.82 17.95
N GLY A 2 7.89 13.80 17.85
CA GLY A 2 7.46 14.37 16.57
C GLY A 2 8.54 15.24 15.95
N ILE A 3 9.70 14.66 15.67
CA ILE A 3 10.92 15.28 15.18
C ILE A 3 11.41 14.40 14.03
N ASP A 4 11.86 15.03 12.95
CA ASP A 4 12.44 14.32 11.82
C ASP A 4 13.81 13.71 12.17
N ASP A 5 14.05 12.48 11.76
CA ASP A 5 15.26 11.71 12.10
C ASP A 5 16.52 12.25 11.39
N ILE A 6 16.37 12.94 10.27
CA ILE A 6 17.49 13.45 9.46
C ILE A 6 17.82 14.90 9.81
N THR A 7 16.81 15.77 9.83
CA THR A 7 16.99 17.22 9.99
C THR A 7 16.84 17.70 11.43
N GLY A 8 16.15 16.94 12.28
CA GLY A 8 15.82 17.37 13.64
C GLY A 8 14.69 18.40 13.72
N GLU A 9 14.00 18.71 12.62
CA GLU A 9 12.90 19.67 12.60
C GLU A 9 11.60 19.07 13.16
N PRO A 10 10.69 19.88 13.75
CA PRO A 10 9.40 19.40 14.24
C PRO A 10 8.47 18.88 13.14
N LEU A 11 7.89 17.70 13.37
CA LEU A 11 6.85 17.10 12.52
C LEU A 11 5.49 17.69 12.81
N VAL A 12 4.64 17.74 11.77
CA VAL A 12 3.26 18.24 11.85
C VAL A 12 2.28 17.19 11.35
N GLN A 13 1.09 17.14 11.96
CA GLN A 13 -0.07 16.41 11.41
C GLN A 13 -0.81 17.33 10.46
N LYS A 14 -1.07 16.88 9.23
CA LYS A 14 -1.72 17.73 8.22
C LYS A 14 -3.23 17.68 8.39
N GLU A 15 -3.90 18.77 8.01
CA GLU A 15 -5.37 18.85 7.98
C GLU A 15 -6.01 17.71 7.17
N GLY A 16 -5.35 17.26 6.11
CA GLY A 16 -5.80 16.14 5.28
C GLY A 16 -5.78 14.77 5.96
N ASP A 17 -5.15 14.64 7.13
CA ASP A 17 -5.08 13.41 7.91
C ASP A 17 -6.20 13.33 8.97
N LYS A 18 -7.03 14.38 9.09
CA LYS A 18 -8.23 14.35 9.95
C LYS A 18 -9.24 13.30 9.47
N PRO A 19 -9.99 12.65 10.39
CA PRO A 19 -10.92 11.57 10.04
C PRO A 19 -11.91 11.93 8.92
N GLU A 20 -12.44 13.15 8.93
CA GLU A 20 -13.43 13.62 7.96
C GLU A 20 -12.80 13.75 6.56
N ALA A 21 -11.59 14.31 6.49
CA ALA A 21 -10.83 14.45 5.24
C ALA A 21 -10.44 13.07 4.67
N VAL A 22 -10.00 12.15 5.54
CA VAL A 22 -9.65 10.78 5.17
C VAL A 22 -10.89 10.02 4.67
N ALA A 23 -12.02 10.12 5.35
CA ALA A 23 -13.27 9.46 4.93
C ALA A 23 -13.75 9.97 3.56
N ALA A 24 -13.72 11.29 3.35
CA ALA A 24 -14.07 11.89 2.06
C ALA A 24 -13.14 11.40 0.94
N ARG A 25 -11.83 11.33 1.21
CA ARG A 25 -10.82 10.82 0.25
C ARG A 25 -11.05 9.35 -0.08
N LEU A 26 -11.31 8.50 0.92
CA LEU A 26 -11.56 7.07 0.72
C LEU A 26 -12.83 6.83 -0.10
N ARG A 27 -13.89 7.60 0.13
CA ARG A 27 -15.12 7.52 -0.68
C ARG A 27 -14.85 7.84 -2.14
N ARG A 28 -14.17 8.97 -2.42
CA ARG A 28 -13.81 9.37 -3.79
C ARG A 28 -12.95 8.30 -4.47
N TYR A 29 -11.96 7.77 -3.76
CA TYR A 29 -11.11 6.68 -4.27
C TYR A 29 -11.94 5.44 -4.60
N LYS A 30 -12.84 5.01 -3.70
CA LYS A 30 -13.69 3.84 -3.93
C LYS A 30 -14.56 4.01 -5.17
N ASP A 31 -15.20 5.17 -5.33
CA ASP A 31 -16.08 5.45 -6.46
C ASP A 31 -15.31 5.47 -7.79
N ALA A 32 -14.13 6.09 -7.81
CA ALA A 32 -13.27 6.17 -8.99
C ALA A 32 -12.59 4.82 -9.34
N ALA A 33 -12.15 4.07 -8.33
CA ALA A 33 -11.40 2.82 -8.52
C ALA A 33 -12.31 1.63 -8.86
N LYS A 34 -13.59 1.65 -8.44
CA LYS A 34 -14.54 0.55 -8.65
C LYS A 34 -14.59 0.04 -10.11
N PRO A 35 -14.81 0.87 -11.15
CA PRO A 35 -14.86 0.37 -12.53
C PRO A 35 -13.54 -0.27 -12.99
N VAL A 36 -12.40 0.24 -12.53
CA VAL A 36 -11.08 -0.32 -12.87
C VAL A 36 -10.85 -1.67 -12.20
N ILE A 37 -11.23 -1.79 -10.92
CA ILE A 37 -11.18 -3.05 -10.18
C ILE A 37 -12.08 -4.10 -10.84
N GLU A 38 -13.31 -3.74 -11.21
CA GLU A 38 -14.24 -4.64 -11.89
C GLU A 38 -13.71 -5.11 -13.26
N LEU A 39 -13.06 -4.23 -14.02
CA LEU A 39 -12.42 -4.56 -15.30
C LEU A 39 -11.31 -5.62 -15.15
N TYR A 40 -10.40 -5.47 -14.18
CA TYR A 40 -9.33 -6.47 -13.99
C TYR A 40 -9.83 -7.75 -13.33
N LYS A 41 -10.89 -7.66 -12.52
CA LYS A 41 -11.57 -8.82 -11.95
C LYS A 41 -12.22 -9.67 -13.04
N SER A 42 -12.93 -9.06 -13.99
CA SER A 42 -13.57 -9.79 -15.09
C SER A 42 -12.56 -10.46 -16.03
N ARG A 43 -11.35 -9.93 -16.13
CA ARG A 43 -10.22 -10.52 -16.89
C ARG A 43 -9.48 -11.63 -16.13
N GLY A 44 -9.80 -11.87 -14.86
CA GLY A 44 -9.16 -12.92 -14.05
C GLY A 44 -7.70 -12.65 -13.68
N VAL A 45 -7.20 -11.42 -13.84
CA VAL A 45 -5.81 -11.04 -13.55
C VAL A 45 -5.63 -10.27 -12.25
N LEU A 46 -6.75 -9.89 -11.61
CA LEU A 46 -6.74 -9.15 -10.35
C LEU A 46 -6.44 -10.08 -9.17
N HIS A 47 -5.43 -9.72 -8.37
CA HIS A 47 -5.20 -10.29 -7.04
C HIS A 47 -5.56 -9.24 -5.98
N GLN A 48 -6.45 -9.59 -5.06
CA GLN A 48 -6.84 -8.71 -3.95
C GLN A 48 -6.24 -9.23 -2.65
N PHE A 49 -5.50 -8.36 -1.96
CA PHE A 49 -4.92 -8.64 -0.64
C PHE A 49 -5.69 -7.86 0.40
N SER A 50 -6.13 -8.54 1.46
CA SER A 50 -6.87 -7.95 2.58
C SER A 50 -6.17 -8.25 3.89
N GLY A 51 -6.11 -7.27 4.78
CA GLY A 51 -5.48 -7.39 6.09
C GLY A 51 -5.44 -6.04 6.80
N THR A 52 -5.11 -6.05 8.08
CA THR A 52 -5.01 -4.84 8.93
C THR A 52 -3.57 -4.45 9.23
N GLU A 53 -2.60 -5.29 8.89
CA GLU A 53 -1.17 -5.11 9.17
C GLU A 53 -0.35 -5.32 7.90
N THR A 54 0.41 -4.30 7.50
CA THR A 54 1.17 -4.30 6.25
C THR A 54 2.23 -5.41 6.19
N ASN A 55 2.90 -5.69 7.31
CA ASN A 55 3.90 -6.77 7.42
C ASN A 55 3.28 -8.18 7.26
N LYS A 56 1.97 -8.35 7.50
CA LYS A 56 1.25 -9.59 7.22
C LYS A 56 0.77 -9.68 5.77
N ILE A 57 0.55 -8.53 5.12
CA ILE A 57 0.17 -8.48 3.70
C ILE A 57 1.39 -8.71 2.79
N TRP A 58 2.55 -8.17 3.16
CA TRP A 58 3.77 -8.19 2.35
C TRP A 58 4.18 -9.58 1.82
N PRO A 59 4.20 -10.66 2.62
CA PRO A 59 4.59 -11.99 2.14
C PRO A 59 3.75 -12.49 0.96
N TYR A 60 2.46 -12.18 0.94
CA TYR A 60 1.57 -12.58 -0.16
C TYR A 60 1.89 -11.82 -1.45
N VAL A 61 2.15 -10.52 -1.34
CA VAL A 61 2.56 -9.67 -2.47
C VAL A 61 3.91 -10.14 -3.01
N TYR A 62 4.90 -10.32 -2.13
CA TYR A 62 6.23 -10.79 -2.49
C TYR A 62 6.19 -12.13 -3.23
N THR A 63 5.39 -13.09 -2.73
CA THR A 63 5.23 -14.41 -3.37
C THR A 63 4.63 -14.29 -4.77
N LEU A 64 3.61 -13.46 -4.97
CA LEU A 64 3.00 -13.24 -6.28
C LEU A 64 4.01 -12.71 -7.30
N PHE A 65 4.85 -11.75 -6.90
CA PHE A 65 5.86 -11.17 -7.79
C PHE A 65 7.04 -12.12 -8.04
N SER A 66 7.48 -12.87 -7.03
CA SER A 66 8.60 -13.83 -7.17
C SER A 66 8.30 -14.94 -8.17
N ASN A 67 7.02 -15.30 -8.35
CA ASN A 67 6.57 -16.25 -9.37
C ASN A 67 6.62 -15.68 -10.81
N LYS A 68 6.73 -14.35 -10.97
CA LYS A 68 6.71 -13.66 -12.27
C LYS A 68 8.05 -13.04 -12.64
N ILE A 69 8.85 -12.64 -11.65
CA ILE A 69 10.10 -11.93 -11.81
C ILE A 69 11.10 -12.51 -10.79
N THR A 70 12.30 -12.85 -11.25
CA THR A 70 13.36 -13.35 -10.37
C THR A 70 13.74 -12.28 -9.34
N PRO A 71 13.63 -12.56 -8.03
CA PRO A 71 14.04 -11.64 -7.00
C PRO A 71 15.54 -11.35 -7.07
N ILE A 72 15.92 -10.14 -6.70
CA ILE A 72 17.33 -9.80 -6.50
C ILE A 72 17.83 -10.64 -5.32
N GLN A 73 18.81 -11.51 -5.58
CA GLN A 73 19.55 -12.20 -4.52
C GLN A 73 20.50 -11.19 -3.88
N SER A 74 20.44 -11.02 -2.56
CA SER A 74 21.45 -10.23 -1.87
C SER A 74 22.79 -11.00 -1.87
N LYS A 75 23.90 -10.27 -2.02
CA LYS A 75 25.26 -10.81 -1.84
C LYS A 75 25.64 -11.01 -0.37
N GLU A 76 24.75 -10.72 0.57
CA GLU A 76 24.99 -10.76 2.02
C GLU A 76 24.19 -11.87 2.71
N ALA A 77 23.90 -12.96 1.99
CA ALA A 77 23.50 -14.22 2.58
C ALA A 77 24.71 -15.17 2.65
N TYR A 78 25.75 -14.75 3.38
CA TYR A 78 26.75 -15.65 3.99
C TYR A 78 27.30 -15.02 5.27
#